data_AF-A0A7V5V768-F1
#
_entry.id   AF-A0A7V5V768-F1
#
_cell.length_a   1.000
_cell.length_b   1.000
_cell.length_c   1.000
_cell.angle_alpha   90.00
_cell.angle_beta   90.00
_cell.angle_gamma   90.00
#
_symmetry.space_group_name_H-M   'P 1'
#
loop_
_entity.id
_entity.type
_entity.pdbx_description
1 polymer ?
#
loop_
_entity_poly.entity_id
_entity_poly.type
_entity_poly.pdbx_seq_one_letter_code
_entity_poly.pdbx_strand_id
1 'polypeptide(L)'
;MNKVWSIALLVTLIIGVVSTSFGATTLHQLGRSPFFRPPLKNVADLRAMVATSGPALKKGFKRAGYPMLYPAFVEQFPTTKIEEIEIKKGEHLLWMLYRKNGKGPVRVAGDVTWDGPTSFQAFRFYLERNNQRFEIIVPYICGNLALRAITGIVPVARKIPVSKKNIPPTCQMAVTSKPVFCGEPVTVDASTSSDDDGSVSAVTISMLDGRGKMVEEKTITTPPFTGTLTVPCDGEYTVRVQVTDDQG
;
A
#
# COMPACT_ATOMS: atom_id res chain seq x y z
N MET A 1 60.32 -34.28 -24.05
CA MET A 1 59.36 -33.19 -23.76
C MET A 1 57.99 -33.81 -23.59
N ASN A 2 57.64 -34.23 -22.37
CA ASN A 2 56.41 -34.99 -22.12
C ASN A 2 55.42 -34.08 -21.37
N LYS A 3 54.32 -33.74 -22.02
CA LYS A 3 53.26 -32.86 -21.52
C LYS A 3 52.47 -33.56 -20.42
N VAL A 4 52.52 -33.01 -19.21
CA VAL A 4 51.64 -33.37 -18.08
C VAL A 4 50.26 -32.76 -18.34
N TRP A 5 49.22 -33.58 -18.41
CA TRP A 5 47.82 -33.13 -18.48
C TRP A 5 47.27 -32.96 -17.06
N SER A 6 47.05 -31.72 -16.66
CA SER A 6 46.36 -31.38 -15.41
C SER A 6 44.85 -31.57 -15.58
N ILE A 7 44.29 -32.58 -14.93
CA ILE A 7 42.83 -32.76 -14.81
C ILE A 7 42.35 -31.86 -13.67
N ALA A 8 41.68 -30.76 -14.01
CA ALA A 8 40.99 -29.92 -13.04
C ALA A 8 39.66 -30.58 -12.64
N LEU A 9 39.59 -31.11 -11.42
CA LEU A 9 38.39 -31.68 -10.85
C LEU A 9 37.48 -30.53 -10.35
N LEU A 10 36.49 -30.17 -11.16
CA LEU A 10 35.51 -29.15 -10.82
C LEU A 10 34.52 -29.72 -9.78
N VAL A 11 34.80 -29.47 -8.49
CA VAL A 11 33.88 -29.82 -7.40
C VAL A 11 32.73 -28.81 -7.40
N THR A 12 31.64 -29.14 -8.09
CA THR A 12 30.37 -28.40 -7.96
C THR A 12 29.77 -28.68 -6.59
N LEU A 13 29.92 -27.72 -5.67
CA LEU A 13 29.22 -27.67 -4.40
C LEU A 13 27.73 -27.41 -4.67
N ILE A 14 26.94 -28.49 -4.81
CA ILE A 14 25.48 -28.40 -4.84
C ILE A 14 25.04 -28.03 -3.42
N ILE A 15 24.79 -26.74 -3.19
CA ILE A 15 24.07 -26.28 -2.00
C ILE A 15 22.63 -26.77 -2.17
N GLY A 16 22.36 -27.98 -1.68
CA GLY A 16 21.01 -28.54 -1.63
C GLY A 16 20.15 -27.65 -0.75
N VAL A 17 19.24 -26.89 -1.35
CA VAL A 17 18.16 -26.24 -0.61
C VAL A 17 17.27 -27.37 -0.09
N VAL A 18 17.41 -27.71 1.19
CA VAL A 18 16.55 -28.68 1.85
C VAL A 18 15.16 -28.05 1.96
N SER A 19 14.34 -28.28 0.93
CA SER A 19 12.93 -27.97 0.97
C SER A 19 12.26 -29.00 1.87
N THR A 20 11.84 -28.60 3.07
CA THR A 20 11.03 -29.49 3.92
C THR A 20 9.65 -29.63 3.31
N SER A 21 9.44 -30.68 2.50
CA SER A 21 8.11 -31.04 1.99
C SER A 21 7.34 -31.78 3.09
N PHE A 22 6.34 -31.13 3.67
CA PHE A 22 5.33 -31.81 4.48
C PHE A 22 4.24 -32.37 3.56
N GLY A 23 3.67 -33.51 3.91
CA GLY A 23 2.50 -34.03 3.19
C GLY A 23 1.28 -33.12 3.39
N ALA A 24 0.49 -32.94 2.34
CA ALA A 24 -0.76 -32.19 2.39
C ALA A 24 -1.73 -32.79 3.40
N THR A 25 -2.43 -31.91 4.13
CA THR A 25 -3.34 -32.29 5.23
C THR A 25 -4.70 -31.66 5.02
N THR A 26 -5.76 -32.45 4.97
CA THR A 26 -7.13 -31.91 5.01
C THR A 26 -7.66 -31.97 6.44
N LEU A 27 -8.10 -30.82 6.97
CA LEU A 27 -8.70 -30.73 8.30
C LEU A 27 -10.22 -30.57 8.18
N HIS A 28 -10.96 -31.55 8.71
CA HIS A 28 -12.43 -31.49 8.79
C HIS A 28 -12.94 -30.99 10.15
N GLN A 29 -12.08 -31.01 11.18
CA GLN A 29 -12.43 -30.63 12.53
C GLN A 29 -11.23 -30.01 13.27
N LEU A 30 -11.51 -28.98 14.06
CA LEU A 30 -10.55 -28.34 14.95
C LEU A 30 -10.83 -28.72 16.42
N GLY A 31 -9.84 -28.51 17.30
CA GLY A 31 -9.97 -28.78 18.74
C GLY A 31 -9.64 -30.21 19.20
N ARG A 32 -9.55 -31.19 18.29
CA ARG A 32 -9.12 -32.58 18.63
C ARG A 32 -7.66 -32.63 19.07
N SER A 33 -6.79 -31.88 18.39
CA SER A 33 -5.35 -31.81 18.66
C SER A 33 -4.91 -30.35 18.89
N PRO A 34 -5.29 -29.74 20.02
CA PRO A 34 -5.00 -28.34 20.26
C PRO A 34 -3.54 -28.14 20.65
N PHE A 35 -2.98 -27.01 20.27
CA PHE A 35 -1.68 -26.56 20.73
C PHE A 35 -1.78 -26.02 22.17
N PHE A 36 -2.91 -25.38 22.48
CA PHE A 36 -3.20 -24.77 23.77
C PHE A 36 -4.65 -25.05 24.22
N ARG A 37 -4.84 -25.12 25.53
CA ARG A 37 -6.15 -25.16 26.19
C ARG A 37 -6.10 -24.23 27.41
N PRO A 38 -7.22 -23.55 27.76
CA PRO A 38 -8.55 -23.61 27.14
C PRO A 38 -8.62 -22.89 25.77
N PRO A 39 -9.75 -22.99 25.04
CA PRO A 39 -10.03 -22.12 23.89
C PRO A 39 -9.81 -20.64 24.22
N LEU A 40 -9.25 -19.92 23.26
CA LEU A 40 -9.00 -18.49 23.33
C LEU A 40 -10.29 -17.73 23.02
N LYS A 41 -10.60 -16.70 23.80
CA LYS A 41 -11.80 -15.87 23.63
C LYS A 41 -11.49 -14.46 23.12
N ASN A 42 -10.27 -13.98 23.35
CA ASN A 42 -9.85 -12.62 23.02
C ASN A 42 -8.31 -12.54 22.94
N VAL A 43 -7.81 -11.35 22.60
CA VAL A 43 -6.37 -11.07 22.48
C VAL A 43 -5.60 -11.30 23.78
N ALA A 44 -6.22 -11.08 24.95
CA ALA A 44 -5.55 -11.33 26.23
C ALA A 44 -5.25 -12.81 26.45
N ASP A 45 -6.20 -13.69 26.12
CA ASP A 45 -5.98 -15.15 26.15
C ASP A 45 -4.87 -15.58 25.19
N LEU A 46 -4.84 -15.00 23.97
CA LEU A 46 -3.78 -15.28 23.00
C LEU A 46 -2.40 -14.87 23.55
N ARG A 47 -2.29 -13.69 24.17
CA ARG A 47 -1.05 -13.23 24.79
C ARG A 47 -0.63 -14.12 25.96
N ALA A 48 -1.57 -14.57 26.80
CA ALA A 48 -1.30 -15.50 27.89
C ALA A 48 -0.83 -16.89 27.38
N MET A 49 -1.45 -17.40 26.32
CA MET A 49 -0.99 -18.61 25.63
C MET A 49 0.45 -18.45 25.16
N VAL A 50 0.78 -17.35 24.50
CA VAL A 50 2.12 -17.09 23.97
C VAL A 50 3.16 -17.01 25.07
N ALA A 51 2.87 -16.28 26.16
CA ALA A 51 3.77 -16.11 27.29
C ALA A 51 4.20 -17.46 27.92
N THR A 52 3.31 -18.45 27.92
CA THR A 52 3.57 -19.78 28.49
C THR A 52 4.12 -20.80 27.47
N SER A 53 4.13 -20.47 26.18
CA SER A 53 4.42 -21.43 25.09
C SER A 53 5.78 -21.25 24.43
N GLY A 54 6.63 -20.33 24.88
CA GLY A 54 7.91 -19.96 24.24
C GLY A 54 8.78 -21.14 23.76
N PRO A 55 9.18 -22.09 24.64
CA PRO A 55 9.99 -23.24 24.22
C PRO A 55 9.31 -24.13 23.15
N ALA A 56 7.99 -24.29 23.23
CA ALA A 56 7.22 -25.06 22.28
C ALA A 56 7.10 -24.34 20.93
N LEU A 57 6.88 -23.02 20.94
CA LEU A 57 6.86 -22.19 19.75
C LEU A 57 8.22 -22.21 19.04
N LYS A 58 9.33 -22.04 19.78
CA LYS A 58 10.70 -22.13 19.22
C LYS A 58 10.92 -23.46 18.51
N LYS A 59 10.54 -24.56 19.15
CA LYS A 59 10.64 -25.90 18.57
C LYS A 59 9.69 -26.08 17.37
N GLY A 60 8.50 -25.50 17.43
CA GLY A 60 7.49 -25.53 16.37
C GLY A 60 7.98 -24.84 15.10
N PHE A 61 8.43 -23.59 15.20
CA PHE A 61 9.00 -22.83 14.08
C PHE A 61 10.18 -23.56 13.44
N LYS A 62 11.11 -24.09 14.25
CA LYS A 62 12.22 -24.91 13.73
C LYS A 62 11.71 -26.15 12.99
N ARG A 63 10.73 -26.85 13.56
CA ARG A 63 10.14 -28.05 12.94
C ARG A 63 9.37 -27.74 11.67
N ALA A 64 8.79 -26.57 11.54
CA ALA A 64 8.05 -26.14 10.36
C ALA A 64 8.98 -25.68 9.20
N GLY A 65 10.30 -25.64 9.42
CA GLY A 65 11.25 -25.15 8.42
C GLY A 65 11.49 -23.64 8.49
N TYR A 66 10.94 -22.95 9.49
CA TYR A 66 11.03 -21.48 9.64
C TYR A 66 11.69 -21.04 10.96
N PRO A 67 12.90 -21.51 11.29
CA PRO A 67 13.54 -21.18 12.58
C PRO A 67 13.76 -19.67 12.77
N MET A 68 13.89 -18.90 11.68
CA MET A 68 14.03 -17.44 11.70
C MET A 68 12.78 -16.70 12.22
N LEU A 69 11.61 -17.34 12.22
CA LEU A 69 10.38 -16.70 12.68
C LEU A 69 10.27 -16.61 14.19
N TYR A 70 10.91 -17.51 14.95
CA TYR A 70 10.85 -17.42 16.42
C TYR A 70 11.42 -16.10 16.98
N PRO A 71 12.62 -15.64 16.58
CA PRO A 71 13.12 -14.35 17.05
C PRO A 71 12.25 -13.17 16.59
N ALA A 72 11.77 -13.15 15.34
CA ALA A 72 10.83 -12.12 14.87
C ALA A 72 9.52 -12.11 15.68
N PHE A 73 9.03 -13.31 16.00
CA PHE A 73 7.84 -13.49 16.81
C PHE A 73 8.02 -12.91 18.21
N VAL A 74 9.11 -13.23 18.91
CA VAL A 74 9.39 -12.68 20.25
C VAL A 74 9.51 -11.16 20.23
N GLU A 75 10.13 -10.61 19.20
CA GLU A 75 10.36 -9.17 19.04
C GLU A 75 9.07 -8.39 18.72
N GLN A 76 8.25 -8.90 17.80
CA GLN A 76 7.13 -8.13 17.22
C GLN A 76 5.77 -8.49 17.81
N PHE A 77 5.57 -9.71 18.28
CA PHE A 77 4.27 -10.13 18.82
C PHE A 77 3.73 -9.26 19.97
N PRO A 78 4.56 -8.70 20.89
CA PRO A 78 4.05 -7.83 21.95
C PRO A 78 3.33 -6.57 21.45
N THR A 79 3.74 -6.03 20.30
CA THR A 79 3.26 -4.75 19.76
C THR A 79 2.48 -4.88 18.46
N THR A 80 2.50 -6.04 17.81
CA THR A 80 1.79 -6.26 16.55
C THR A 80 0.29 -6.05 16.69
N LYS A 81 -0.33 -5.52 15.63
CA LYS A 81 -1.78 -5.43 15.53
C LYS A 81 -2.36 -6.83 15.34
N ILE A 82 -3.31 -7.18 16.20
CA ILE A 82 -4.02 -8.45 16.13
C ILE A 82 -5.44 -8.17 15.68
N GLU A 83 -5.87 -8.88 14.65
CA GLU A 83 -7.20 -8.78 14.05
C GLU A 83 -7.94 -10.10 14.25
N GLU A 84 -9.27 -10.02 14.35
CA GLU A 84 -10.15 -11.18 14.39
C GLU A 84 -10.67 -11.44 12.98
N ILE A 85 -10.55 -12.67 12.50
CA ILE A 85 -10.96 -13.06 11.16
C ILE A 85 -11.72 -14.39 11.18
N GLU A 86 -12.38 -14.66 10.06
CA GLU A 86 -13.04 -15.93 9.79
C GLU A 86 -12.32 -16.67 8.66
N ILE A 87 -12.02 -17.95 8.87
CA ILE A 87 -11.44 -18.84 7.85
C ILE A 87 -12.55 -19.69 7.24
N LYS A 88 -12.71 -19.61 5.92
CA LYS A 88 -13.76 -20.30 5.17
C LYS A 88 -13.30 -21.66 4.66
N LYS A 89 -14.27 -22.51 4.37
CA LYS A 89 -14.05 -23.80 3.71
C LYS A 89 -13.26 -23.60 2.40
N GLY A 90 -12.25 -24.44 2.18
CA GLY A 90 -11.33 -24.37 1.04
C GLY A 90 -10.13 -23.43 1.25
N GLU A 91 -10.06 -22.65 2.33
CA GLU A 91 -8.87 -21.85 2.60
C GLU A 91 -7.68 -22.73 3.00
N HIS A 92 -6.49 -22.30 2.58
CA HIS A 92 -5.23 -23.00 2.75
C HIS A 92 -4.34 -22.32 3.78
N LEU A 93 -3.57 -23.13 4.50
CA LEU A 93 -2.50 -22.70 5.40
C LEU A 93 -1.24 -23.48 5.05
N LEU A 94 -0.11 -22.80 4.84
CA LEU A 94 1.16 -23.43 4.50
C LEU A 94 1.57 -24.47 5.54
N TRP A 95 1.34 -24.17 6.83
CA TRP A 95 1.50 -25.14 7.91
C TRP A 95 0.72 -24.73 9.16
N MET A 96 0.51 -25.70 10.05
CA MET A 96 -0.13 -25.51 11.35
C MET A 96 0.59 -26.32 12.44
N LEU A 97 0.89 -25.66 13.57
CA LEU A 97 1.42 -26.30 14.77
C LEU A 97 0.29 -26.91 15.60
N TYR A 98 0.52 -28.11 16.11
CA TYR A 98 -0.45 -28.80 16.96
C TYR A 98 0.23 -29.71 17.98
N ARG A 99 -0.55 -30.23 18.93
CA ARG A 99 -0.14 -31.34 19.80
C ARG A 99 -1.16 -32.47 19.67
N LYS A 100 -0.69 -33.70 19.44
CA LYS A 100 -1.59 -34.86 19.29
C LYS A 100 -2.44 -34.99 20.56
N ASN A 101 -3.76 -34.89 20.42
CA ASN A 101 -4.72 -34.89 21.54
C ASN A 101 -4.48 -33.79 22.61
N GLY A 102 -3.74 -32.74 22.27
CA GLY A 102 -3.37 -31.66 23.19
C GLY A 102 -2.20 -31.98 24.12
N LYS A 103 -1.49 -33.08 23.89
CA LYS A 103 -0.42 -33.57 24.77
C LYS A 103 0.88 -33.82 23.99
N GLY A 104 1.99 -33.89 24.74
CA GLY A 104 3.29 -34.27 24.20
C GLY A 104 3.92 -33.19 23.31
N PRO A 105 4.89 -33.56 22.46
CA PRO A 105 5.67 -32.57 21.70
C PRO A 105 4.85 -31.87 20.61
N VAL A 106 5.22 -30.62 20.32
CA VAL A 106 4.68 -29.87 19.16
C VAL A 106 4.97 -30.61 17.86
N ARG A 107 3.97 -30.66 16.98
CA ARG A 107 4.00 -31.27 15.64
C ARG A 107 3.59 -30.23 14.61
N VAL A 108 3.84 -30.54 13.35
CA VAL A 108 3.53 -29.69 12.20
C VAL A 108 2.64 -30.49 11.26
N ALA A 109 1.53 -29.92 10.84
CA ALA A 109 0.80 -30.33 9.65
C ALA A 109 1.17 -29.32 8.56
N GLY A 110 1.53 -29.77 7.36
CA GLY A 110 1.83 -28.88 6.25
C GLY A 110 0.77 -28.96 5.17
N ASP A 111 0.76 -27.95 4.31
CA ASP A 111 -0.21 -27.77 3.22
C ASP A 111 -1.63 -28.14 3.66
N VAL A 112 -2.09 -27.37 4.65
CA VAL A 112 -3.31 -27.61 5.38
C VAL A 112 -4.47 -26.97 4.63
N THR A 113 -5.44 -27.76 4.23
CA THR A 113 -6.71 -27.26 3.67
C THR A 113 -7.82 -27.40 4.70
N TRP A 114 -8.60 -26.34 4.91
CA TRP A 114 -9.80 -26.41 5.74
C TRP A 114 -10.98 -26.98 4.95
N ASP A 115 -11.49 -28.13 5.38
CA ASP A 115 -12.67 -28.80 4.79
C ASP A 115 -13.72 -29.16 5.86
N GLY A 116 -13.81 -28.32 6.90
CA GLY A 116 -14.85 -28.50 7.92
C GLY A 116 -16.23 -28.04 7.45
N PRO A 117 -17.28 -28.43 8.21
CA PRO A 117 -18.66 -28.14 7.84
C PRO A 117 -19.02 -26.65 7.95
N THR A 118 -18.31 -25.89 8.79
CA THR A 118 -18.50 -24.44 8.97
C THR A 118 -17.17 -23.73 8.93
N SER A 119 -17.20 -22.43 8.68
CA SER A 119 -16.07 -21.54 8.95
C SER A 119 -15.70 -21.52 10.45
N PHE A 120 -14.51 -21.00 10.76
CA PHE A 120 -14.06 -20.84 12.14
C PHE A 120 -13.39 -19.48 12.38
N GLN A 121 -13.48 -19.00 13.62
CA GLN A 121 -12.86 -17.76 14.07
C GLN A 121 -11.38 -17.95 14.45
N ALA A 122 -10.55 -16.99 14.07
CA ALA A 122 -9.12 -17.00 14.32
C ALA A 122 -8.55 -15.59 14.51
N PHE A 123 -7.46 -15.50 15.26
CA PHE A 123 -6.63 -14.30 15.30
C PHE A 123 -5.72 -14.28 14.08
N ARG A 124 -5.54 -13.10 13.50
CA ARG A 124 -4.55 -12.80 12.47
C ARG A 124 -3.59 -11.74 12.97
N PHE A 125 -2.29 -11.94 12.71
CA PHE A 125 -1.29 -10.88 12.81
C PHE A 125 -0.16 -11.15 11.83
N TYR A 126 0.72 -10.15 11.67
CA TYR A 126 1.83 -10.23 10.75
C TYR A 126 3.16 -10.16 11.49
N LEU A 127 4.14 -10.89 10.96
CA LEU A 127 5.54 -10.76 11.32
C LEU A 127 6.32 -10.36 10.07
N GLU A 128 7.35 -9.54 10.25
CA GLU A 128 8.20 -9.08 9.15
C GLU A 128 9.65 -9.49 9.40
N ARG A 129 10.27 -10.15 8.43
CA ARG A 129 11.70 -10.49 8.48
C ARG A 129 12.23 -10.72 7.09
N ASN A 130 13.46 -10.30 6.82
CA ASN A 130 14.15 -10.52 5.53
C ASN A 130 13.31 -10.05 4.31
N ASN A 131 12.70 -8.87 4.40
CA ASN A 131 11.83 -8.31 3.36
C ASN A 131 10.67 -9.25 2.98
N GLN A 132 10.19 -10.04 3.95
CA GLN A 132 9.02 -10.88 3.81
C GLN A 132 8.07 -10.62 4.97
N ARG A 133 6.77 -10.61 4.67
CA ARG A 133 5.68 -10.53 5.62
C ARG A 133 5.03 -11.90 5.72
N PHE A 134 4.95 -12.41 6.94
CA PHE A 134 4.40 -13.70 7.29
C PHE A 134 3.05 -13.50 7.96
N GLU A 135 2.00 -14.02 7.34
CA GLU A 135 0.65 -13.94 7.89
C GLU A 135 0.39 -15.13 8.83
N ILE A 136 0.30 -14.84 10.12
CA ILE A 136 0.11 -15.85 11.16
C ILE A 136 -1.36 -15.89 11.58
N ILE A 137 -1.91 -17.09 11.62
CA ILE A 137 -3.29 -17.37 12.02
C ILE A 137 -3.29 -18.24 13.29
N VAL A 138 -4.19 -17.96 14.24
CA VAL A 138 -4.37 -18.74 15.46
C VAL A 138 -5.87 -18.99 15.71
N PRO A 139 -6.40 -20.20 15.46
CA PRO A 139 -7.81 -20.50 15.68
C PRO A 139 -8.19 -20.42 17.16
N TYR A 140 -9.36 -19.84 17.45
CA TYR A 140 -9.82 -19.61 18.83
C TYR A 140 -9.93 -20.91 19.61
N ILE A 141 -10.51 -21.93 18.97
CA ILE A 141 -10.89 -23.17 19.63
C ILE A 141 -9.72 -24.09 20.02
N CYS A 142 -8.50 -23.82 19.55
CA CYS A 142 -7.38 -24.72 19.79
C CYS A 142 -5.98 -24.08 19.92
N GLY A 143 -5.83 -22.78 19.63
CA GLY A 143 -4.55 -22.09 19.76
C GLY A 143 -3.47 -22.59 18.78
N ASN A 144 -3.85 -23.33 17.74
CA ASN A 144 -2.93 -23.91 16.77
C ASN A 144 -2.30 -22.81 15.89
N LEU A 145 -1.09 -22.37 16.22
CA LEU A 145 -0.41 -21.35 15.42
C LEU A 145 -0.10 -21.89 14.02
N ALA A 146 -0.53 -21.15 13.00
CA ALA A 146 -0.40 -21.50 11.59
C ALA A 146 0.18 -20.34 10.77
N LEU A 147 0.87 -20.67 9.69
CA LEU A 147 1.26 -19.71 8.67
C LEU A 147 0.30 -19.84 7.50
N ARG A 148 -0.39 -18.75 7.15
CA ARG A 148 -1.30 -18.73 6.00
C ARG A 148 -0.58 -18.38 4.71
N ALA A 149 0.21 -17.31 4.74
CA ALA A 149 0.87 -16.79 3.55
C ALA A 149 2.22 -16.16 3.87
N ILE A 150 3.09 -16.15 2.86
CA ILE A 150 4.34 -15.40 2.83
C ILE A 150 4.23 -14.45 1.66
N THR A 151 4.38 -13.15 1.91
CA THR A 151 4.36 -12.12 0.88
C THR A 151 5.69 -11.37 0.92
N GLY A 152 6.26 -11.07 -0.25
CA GLY A 152 7.41 -10.19 -0.32
C GLY A 152 7.00 -8.81 0.18
N ILE A 153 7.70 -8.29 1.19
CA ILE A 153 7.71 -6.86 1.48
C ILE A 153 8.63 -6.28 0.43
N VAL A 154 8.06 -5.95 -0.72
CA VAL A 154 8.72 -5.02 -1.62
C VAL A 154 8.91 -3.76 -0.76
N PRO A 155 10.14 -3.33 -0.45
CA PRO A 155 10.32 -2.02 0.16
C PRO A 155 9.56 -1.10 -0.77
N VAL A 156 8.57 -0.39 -0.24
CA VAL A 156 7.72 0.47 -1.04
C VAL A 156 8.69 1.41 -1.76
N ALA A 157 9.05 1.10 -3.01
CA ALA A 157 9.43 2.11 -3.96
C ALA A 157 8.27 3.06 -3.83
N ARG A 158 8.55 4.27 -3.30
CA ARG A 158 7.58 5.35 -3.08
C ARG A 158 6.40 5.09 -3.98
N LYS A 159 5.18 4.94 -3.45
CA LYS A 159 4.01 5.20 -4.28
C LYS A 159 4.27 6.59 -4.84
N ILE A 160 4.79 6.67 -6.07
CA ILE A 160 4.81 7.91 -6.81
C ILE A 160 3.32 8.23 -6.84
N PRO A 161 2.89 9.38 -6.26
CA PRO A 161 1.49 9.74 -6.36
C PRO A 161 1.14 9.60 -7.83
N VAL A 162 0.11 8.78 -8.13
CA VAL A 162 -0.44 8.74 -9.47
C VAL A 162 -0.80 10.20 -9.73
N SER A 163 -0.02 10.87 -10.58
CA SER A 163 -0.25 12.27 -10.89
C SER A 163 -1.67 12.30 -11.42
N LYS A 164 -2.58 12.95 -10.68
CA LYS A 164 -3.87 13.30 -11.26
C LYS A 164 -3.52 14.07 -12.54
N LYS A 165 -4.13 13.67 -13.64
CA LYS A 165 -3.94 14.37 -14.91
C LYS A 165 -4.46 15.80 -14.69
N ASN A 166 -3.61 16.80 -14.91
CA ASN A 166 -4.00 18.21 -14.82
C ASN A 166 -5.22 18.50 -15.70
N ILE A 167 -6.21 19.18 -15.15
CA ILE A 167 -7.40 19.66 -15.88
C ILE A 167 -7.18 21.16 -16.11
N PRO A 168 -7.36 21.67 -17.35
CA PRO A 168 -7.17 23.09 -17.59
C PRO A 168 -8.21 23.94 -16.81
N PRO A 169 -7.85 25.16 -16.40
CA PRO A 169 -8.73 26.00 -15.61
C PRO A 169 -9.93 26.50 -16.43
N THR A 170 -11.01 26.82 -15.74
CA THR A 170 -12.18 27.51 -16.30
C THR A 170 -11.95 29.02 -16.24
N CYS A 171 -11.81 29.65 -17.41
CA CYS A 171 -11.71 31.10 -17.52
C CYS A 171 -13.09 31.75 -17.45
N GLN A 172 -13.26 32.68 -16.51
CA GLN A 172 -14.40 33.58 -16.44
C GLN A 172 -13.89 35.01 -16.39
N MET A 173 -14.49 35.90 -17.18
CA MET A 173 -14.13 37.31 -17.20
C MET A 173 -15.36 38.20 -17.31
N ALA A 174 -15.27 39.38 -16.70
CA ALA A 174 -16.16 40.50 -16.94
C ALA A 174 -15.33 41.72 -17.30
N VAL A 175 -15.74 42.46 -18.33
CA VAL A 175 -15.15 43.75 -18.67
C VAL A 175 -16.15 44.82 -18.28
N THR A 176 -15.74 45.73 -17.40
CA THR A 176 -16.55 46.91 -17.09
C THR A 176 -16.19 48.02 -18.06
N SER A 177 -17.11 48.35 -18.97
CA SER A 177 -17.58 49.71 -19.28
C SER A 177 -18.24 49.83 -20.66
N LYS A 178 -19.34 50.61 -20.73
CA LYS A 178 -19.87 51.26 -21.94
C LYS A 178 -20.58 52.57 -21.56
N PRO A 179 -20.34 53.69 -22.28
CA PRO A 179 -19.32 53.87 -23.32
C PRO A 179 -17.90 53.97 -22.73
N VAL A 180 -16.88 53.81 -23.59
CA VAL A 180 -15.46 53.97 -23.26
C VAL A 180 -14.87 54.98 -24.22
N PHE A 181 -14.16 55.99 -23.70
CA PHE A 181 -13.50 57.00 -24.53
C PHE A 181 -12.01 56.69 -24.70
N CYS A 182 -11.41 57.33 -25.70
CA CYS A 182 -9.99 57.17 -25.96
C CYS A 182 -9.15 57.61 -24.76
N GLY A 183 -8.13 56.81 -24.43
CA GLY A 183 -7.27 57.02 -23.27
C GLY A 183 -7.90 56.64 -21.92
N GLU A 184 -9.16 56.19 -21.88
CA GLU A 184 -9.78 55.71 -20.65
C GLU A 184 -9.36 54.27 -20.33
N PRO A 185 -9.23 53.93 -19.03
CA PRO A 185 -8.97 52.57 -18.62
C PRO A 185 -10.25 51.72 -18.68
N VAL A 186 -10.13 50.51 -19.23
CA VAL A 186 -11.12 49.45 -19.07
C VAL A 186 -10.67 48.49 -17.99
N THR A 187 -11.55 48.16 -17.06
CA THR A 187 -11.26 47.16 -16.01
C THR A 187 -11.74 45.80 -16.45
N VAL A 188 -10.83 44.83 -16.41
CA VAL A 188 -11.07 43.43 -16.72
C VAL A 188 -10.96 42.65 -15.42
N ASP A 189 -12.07 42.06 -15.02
CA ASP A 189 -12.20 41.26 -13.81
C ASP A 189 -12.25 39.78 -14.17
N ALA A 190 -11.21 39.03 -13.82
CA ALA A 190 -11.14 37.58 -13.99
C ALA A 190 -11.23 36.82 -12.66
N SER A 191 -11.67 37.48 -11.59
CA SER A 191 -11.69 36.95 -10.22
C SER A 191 -12.54 35.68 -10.03
N THR A 192 -13.45 35.41 -10.96
CA THR A 192 -14.35 34.25 -10.95
C THR A 192 -13.80 33.06 -11.74
N SER A 193 -12.59 33.17 -12.28
CA SER A 193 -11.89 32.03 -12.87
C SER A 193 -11.53 31.00 -11.80
N SER A 194 -11.64 29.72 -12.13
CA SER A 194 -11.45 28.61 -11.18
C SER A 194 -10.71 27.46 -11.82
N ASP A 195 -10.13 26.61 -10.98
CA ASP A 195 -9.52 25.36 -11.39
C ASP A 195 -10.05 24.21 -10.52
N ASP A 196 -10.47 23.12 -11.16
CA ASP A 196 -11.22 22.04 -10.50
C ASP A 196 -10.28 21.04 -9.79
N ASP A 197 -9.03 20.93 -10.24
CA ASP A 197 -8.03 20.06 -9.63
C ASP A 197 -6.83 20.79 -9.01
N GLY A 198 -6.85 22.12 -9.01
CA GLY A 198 -5.79 22.96 -8.44
C GLY A 198 -6.25 24.39 -8.14
N SER A 199 -5.42 25.36 -8.51
CA SER A 199 -5.66 26.78 -8.28
C SER A 199 -5.14 27.64 -9.42
N VAL A 200 -5.76 28.79 -9.67
CA VAL A 200 -5.28 29.75 -10.67
C VAL A 200 -3.98 30.39 -10.16
N SER A 201 -2.90 30.24 -10.92
CA SER A 201 -1.58 30.82 -10.62
C SER A 201 -1.35 32.17 -11.29
N ALA A 202 -1.94 32.38 -12.47
CA ALA A 202 -1.81 33.63 -13.21
C ALA A 202 -3.00 33.88 -14.15
N VAL A 203 -3.25 35.17 -14.38
CA VAL A 203 -4.16 35.67 -15.40
C VAL A 203 -3.41 36.64 -16.29
N THR A 204 -3.38 36.37 -17.59
CA THR A 204 -2.83 37.29 -18.60
C THR A 204 -3.98 37.91 -19.38
N ILE A 205 -4.00 39.24 -19.40
CA ILE A 205 -5.02 40.06 -20.05
C ILE A 205 -4.34 40.78 -21.20
N SER A 206 -4.87 40.61 -22.42
CA SER A 206 -4.29 41.20 -23.62
C SER A 206 -5.35 41.97 -24.41
N MET A 207 -4.97 43.12 -24.96
CA MET A 207 -5.78 43.90 -25.90
C MET A 207 -5.26 43.68 -27.31
N LEU A 208 -6.15 43.39 -28.25
CA LEU A 208 -5.83 43.19 -29.66
C LEU A 208 -6.55 44.24 -30.51
N ASP A 209 -5.86 44.80 -31.51
CA ASP A 209 -6.47 45.68 -32.52
C ASP A 209 -7.41 44.91 -33.47
N GLY A 210 -8.14 45.61 -34.33
CA GLY A 210 -9.05 45.00 -35.31
C GLY A 210 -8.39 44.07 -36.35
N ARG A 211 -7.05 43.98 -36.39
CA ARG A 211 -6.29 43.01 -37.20
C ARG A 211 -5.77 41.83 -36.37
N GLY A 212 -6.14 41.76 -35.08
CA GLY A 212 -5.65 40.75 -34.15
C GLY A 212 -4.22 40.98 -33.68
N LYS A 213 -3.64 42.17 -33.86
CA LYS A 213 -2.32 42.49 -33.32
C LYS A 213 -2.46 42.87 -31.86
N MET A 214 -1.70 42.21 -30.98
CA MET A 214 -1.62 42.58 -29.56
C MET A 214 -1.02 44.00 -29.43
N VAL A 215 -1.74 44.88 -28.74
CA VAL A 215 -1.35 46.28 -28.48
C VAL A 215 -0.99 46.55 -27.03
N GLU A 216 -1.56 45.79 -26.09
CA GLU A 216 -1.22 45.84 -24.67
C GLU A 216 -1.39 44.43 -24.06
N GLU A 217 -0.56 44.10 -23.08
CA GLU A 217 -0.65 42.84 -22.33
C GLU A 217 -0.22 43.05 -20.88
N LYS A 218 -0.91 42.39 -19.95
CA LYS A 218 -0.62 42.44 -18.52
C LYS A 218 -0.86 41.08 -17.88
N THR A 219 0.15 40.56 -17.19
CA THR A 219 0.04 39.34 -16.37
C THR A 219 -0.12 39.69 -14.89
N ILE A 220 -1.07 39.02 -14.23
CA ILE A 220 -1.41 39.20 -12.82
C ILE A 220 -1.28 37.84 -12.14
N THR A 221 -0.39 37.74 -11.17
CA THR A 221 -0.05 36.48 -10.49
C THR A 221 -0.62 36.39 -9.07
N THR A 222 -1.39 37.39 -8.65
CA THR A 222 -1.99 37.46 -7.32
C THR A 222 -3.48 37.76 -7.40
N PRO A 223 -4.33 37.09 -6.60
CA PRO A 223 -5.74 37.45 -6.46
C PRO A 223 -5.91 38.94 -6.09
N PRO A 224 -6.99 39.61 -6.53
CA PRO A 224 -8.21 39.02 -7.12
C PRO A 224 -8.15 38.81 -8.65
N PHE A 225 -6.99 38.91 -9.30
CA PHE A 225 -6.88 38.76 -10.77
C PHE A 225 -7.72 39.78 -11.57
N THR A 226 -7.72 41.03 -11.09
CA THR A 226 -8.35 42.17 -11.76
C THR A 226 -7.29 43.10 -12.32
N GLY A 227 -7.42 43.46 -13.60
CA GLY A 227 -6.48 44.35 -14.30
C GLY A 227 -7.17 45.49 -15.02
N THR A 228 -6.38 46.49 -15.38
CA THR A 228 -6.81 47.60 -16.23
C THR A 228 -5.96 47.62 -17.50
N LEU A 229 -6.59 47.94 -18.62
CA LEU A 229 -5.94 48.21 -19.91
C LEU A 229 -6.37 49.59 -20.39
N THR A 230 -5.52 50.30 -21.12
CA THR A 230 -5.84 51.63 -21.63
C THR A 230 -6.29 51.54 -23.07
N VAL A 231 -7.49 52.02 -23.39
CA VAL A 231 -8.01 51.94 -24.76
C VAL A 231 -7.33 53.00 -25.64
N PRO A 232 -6.59 52.61 -26.69
CA PRO A 232 -5.97 53.59 -27.58
C PRO A 232 -7.03 54.34 -28.42
N CYS A 233 -6.62 55.47 -29.01
CA CYS A 233 -7.48 56.22 -29.92
C CYS A 233 -7.72 55.42 -31.22
N ASP A 234 -8.96 55.46 -31.70
CA ASP A 234 -9.43 54.95 -32.99
C ASP A 234 -9.39 53.43 -33.18
N GLY A 235 -10.54 52.87 -33.54
CA GLY A 235 -10.69 51.47 -33.93
C GLY A 235 -11.42 50.61 -32.90
N GLU A 236 -11.60 49.36 -33.27
CA GLU A 236 -12.19 48.35 -32.40
C GLU A 236 -11.09 47.49 -31.78
N TYR A 237 -11.25 47.20 -30.49
CA TYR A 237 -10.32 46.41 -29.72
C TYR A 237 -11.01 45.20 -29.10
N THR A 238 -10.31 44.07 -29.11
CA THR A 238 -10.75 42.84 -28.44
C THR A 238 -9.91 42.65 -27.19
N VAL A 239 -10.58 42.44 -26.05
CA VAL A 239 -9.91 42.01 -24.81
C VAL A 239 -9.93 40.49 -24.77
N ARG A 240 -8.77 39.89 -24.50
CA ARG A 240 -8.60 38.45 -24.29
C ARG A 240 -8.03 38.20 -22.90
N VAL A 241 -8.52 37.15 -22.25
CA VAL A 241 -7.97 36.66 -20.98
C VAL A 241 -7.51 35.22 -21.17
N GLN A 242 -6.32 34.93 -20.66
CA GLN A 242 -5.76 33.59 -20.53
C GLN A 242 -5.52 33.32 -19.04
N VAL A 243 -5.99 32.17 -18.57
CA VAL A 243 -5.85 31.72 -17.18
C VAL A 243 -4.89 30.54 -17.16
N THR A 244 -3.96 30.55 -16.21
CA THR A 244 -2.95 29.50 -16.01
C THR A 244 -3.14 28.93 -14.61
N ASP A 245 -3.16 27.60 -14.49
CA ASP A 245 -3.28 26.90 -13.20
C ASP A 245 -1.90 26.74 -12.53
N ASP A 246 -1.84 26.13 -11.35
CA ASP A 246 -0.60 25.91 -10.59
C ASP A 246 0.30 24.81 -11.17
N GLN A 247 -0.15 24.13 -12.23
CA GLN A 247 0.54 23.06 -12.94
C GLN A 247 0.98 23.44 -14.38
N GLY A 248 0.52 24.57 -14.94
CA GLY A 248 1.06 25.22 -16.16
C GLY A 248 0.05 25.35 -17.30
#